data_AF-W4VC46-F1
#
_entry.id   AF-W4VC46-F1
#
_cell.length_a   1.000
_cell.length_b   1.000
_cell.length_c   1.000
_cell.angle_alpha   90.00
_cell.angle_beta   90.00
_cell.angle_gamma   90.00
#
_symmetry.space_group_name_H-M   'P 1'
#
loop_
_entity.id
_entity.type
_entity.pdbx_description
1 polymer ?
#
loop_
_entity_poly.entity_id
_entity_poly.type
_entity_poly.pdbx_seq_one_letter_code
_entity_poly.pdbx_strand_id
1 'polypeptide(L)' 'MSKKDVNKVVLDEADIPKQWYNILADMPNKPAPYFSSNTGKPATVEELQAIFPLD' A
#
# COMPACT_ATOMS: atom_id res chain seq x y z
N MET A 1 -25.39 16.04 18.13
CA MET A 1 -24.02 16.61 18.16
C MET A 1 -24.12 18.06 17.72
N SER A 2 -23.87 19.01 18.63
CA SER A 2 -23.89 20.44 18.29
C SER A 2 -22.63 20.79 17.50
N LYS A 3 -22.73 21.69 16.52
CA LYS A 3 -21.60 22.11 15.65
C LYS A 3 -20.42 22.75 16.42
N LYS A 4 -20.57 22.95 17.74
CA LYS A 4 -19.60 23.55 18.66
C LYS A 4 -18.51 22.61 19.17
N ASP A 5 -18.63 21.29 18.94
CA ASP A 5 -17.73 20.29 19.54
C ASP A 5 -16.68 19.70 18.56
N VAL A 6 -16.47 20.34 17.39
CA VAL A 6 -15.51 19.85 16.38
C VAL A 6 -14.17 20.56 16.54
N ASN A 7 -13.17 19.86 17.10
CA ASN A 7 -11.79 20.32 17.12
C ASN A 7 -11.11 20.05 15.77
N LYS A 8 -10.80 21.11 15.02
CA LYS A 8 -10.05 21.01 13.77
C LYS A 8 -8.57 21.20 14.03
N VAL A 9 -7.76 20.20 13.66
CA VAL A 9 -6.30 20.32 13.60
C VAL A 9 -5.92 20.57 12.14
N VAL A 10 -5.15 21.63 11.89
CA VAL A 10 -4.64 21.96 10.55
C VAL A 10 -3.19 21.54 10.47
N LEU A 11 -2.82 20.89 9.36
CA LEU A 11 -1.45 20.52 9.03
C LEU A 11 -0.96 21.51 7.95
N ASP A 12 0.20 22.11 8.16
CA ASP A 12 0.81 22.99 7.17
C ASP A 12 1.42 22.17 6.02
N GLU A 13 1.47 22.74 4.82
CA GLU A 13 1.99 22.03 3.64
C GLU A 13 3.46 21.61 3.78
N ALA A 14 4.24 22.40 4.52
CA ALA A 14 5.64 22.08 4.81
C ALA A 14 5.81 20.81 5.66
N ASP A 15 4.78 20.44 6.43
CA ASP A 15 4.78 19.28 7.33
C ASP A 15 4.22 18.02 6.65
N ILE A 16 3.81 18.11 5.38
CA ILE A 16 3.34 16.94 4.63
C ILE A 16 4.48 15.90 4.55
N PRO A 17 4.23 14.66 4.99
CA PRO A 17 5.22 13.60 4.89
C PRO A 17 5.66 13.37 3.44
N LYS A 18 6.97 13.25 3.23
CA LYS A 18 7.58 13.14 1.90
C LYS A 18 7.77 11.70 1.43
N GLN A 19 7.35 10.71 2.23
CA GLN A 19 7.59 9.30 1.97
C GLN A 19 6.39 8.45 2.38
N TRP A 20 6.20 7.36 1.67
CA TRP A 20 5.25 6.32 2.04
C TRP A 20 5.90 5.33 3.01
N TYR A 21 5.12 4.85 3.97
CA TYR A 21 5.55 3.84 4.90
C TYR A 21 5.09 2.46 4.44
N ASN A 22 6.05 1.57 4.17
CA ASN A 22 5.78 0.20 3.76
C ASN A 22 5.69 -0.73 4.98
N ILE A 23 4.47 -0.97 5.45
CA ILE A 23 4.22 -1.84 6.61
C ILE A 23 4.66 -3.30 6.41
N LEU A 24 4.76 -3.78 5.16
CA LEU A 24 5.18 -5.17 4.89
C LEU A 24 6.60 -5.47 5.40
N ALA A 25 7.44 -4.44 5.57
CA ALA A 25 8.79 -4.58 6.10
C ALA A 25 8.79 -5.01 7.58
N ASP A 26 7.81 -4.55 8.35
CA ASP A 26 7.75 -4.72 9.80
C ASP A 26 6.76 -5.80 10.23
N MET A 27 6.09 -6.47 9.29
CA MET A 27 5.15 -7.55 9.60
C MET A 27 5.88 -8.79 10.15
N PRO A 28 5.51 -9.31 11.34
CA PRO A 28 6.07 -10.55 11.87
C PRO A 28 5.78 -11.77 10.99
N ASN A 29 4.60 -11.79 10.37
CA ASN A 29 4.21 -12.81 9.41
C ASN A 29 3.85 -12.13 8.08
N LYS A 30 4.56 -12.50 7.01
CA LYS A 30 4.39 -11.88 5.70
C LYS A 30 3.17 -12.47 4.97
N PRO A 31 2.47 -11.66 4.14
CA PRO A 31 1.42 -12.18 3.28
C PRO A 31 1.96 -13.29 2.35
N ALA A 32 1.07 -14.22 1.99
CA ALA A 32 1.39 -15.24 1.00
C ALA A 32 1.71 -14.59 -0.36
N PRO A 33 2.56 -15.23 -1.20
CA PRO A 33 2.82 -14.75 -2.54
C PRO A 33 1.55 -14.78 -3.40
N TYR A 34 1.50 -13.93 -4.42
CA TYR A 34 0.46 -13.99 -5.43
C TYR A 34 0.63 -15.23 -6.30
N PHE A 35 -0.48 -15.81 -6.73
CA PHE A 35 -0.49 -17.02 -7.56
C PHE A 35 -0.96 -16.69 -8.98
N SER A 36 -0.36 -17.36 -9.95
CA SER A 36 -0.77 -17.30 -11.35
C SER A 36 -2.09 -18.03 -11.56
N SER A 37 -3.04 -17.37 -12.23
CA SER A 37 -4.32 -17.98 -12.60
C SER A 37 -4.16 -19.12 -13.61
N ASN A 38 -3.05 -19.15 -14.36
CA ASN A 38 -2.80 -20.13 -15.41
C ASN A 38 -2.14 -21.39 -14.85
N THR A 39 -1.17 -21.22 -13.95
CA THR A 39 -0.34 -22.33 -13.45
C THR A 39 -0.73 -22.80 -12.04
N GLY A 40 -1.45 -21.98 -11.28
CA GLY A 40 -1.75 -22.23 -9.86
C GLY A 40 -0.52 -22.21 -8.95
N LYS A 41 0.64 -21.78 -9.47
CA LYS A 41 1.90 -21.63 -8.72
C LYS A 41 2.15 -20.15 -8.41
N PRO A 42 3.10 -19.81 -7.52
CA PRO A 42 3.49 -18.42 -7.30
C PRO A 42 3.80 -17.73 -8.64
N ALA A 43 3.21 -16.55 -8.85
CA ALA A 43 3.30 -15.82 -10.10
C ALA A 43 4.73 -15.34 -10.37
N THR A 44 5.18 -15.40 -11.62
CA THR A 44 6.48 -14.86 -12.01
C THR A 44 6.38 -13.39 -12.39
N VAL A 45 7.53 -12.71 -12.48
CA VAL A 45 7.58 -11.29 -12.89
C VAL A 45 7.03 -11.12 -14.30
N GLU A 46 7.38 -12.03 -15.21
CA GLU A 46 6.93 -12.00 -16.60
C GLU A 46 5.41 -12.16 -16.73
N GLU A 47 4.77 -12.94 -15.86
CA GLU A 47 3.30 -13.06 -15.82
C GLU A 47 2.63 -11.78 -15.30
N LEU A 48 3.23 -11.13 -14.30
CA LEU A 48 2.70 -9.91 -13.71
C LEU A 48 2.85 -8.69 -14.63
N GLN A 49 3.84 -8.68 -15.53
CA GLN A 49 4.04 -7.63 -16.53
C GLN A 49 2.86 -7.44 -17.50
N ALA A 50 1.97 -8.43 -17.64
CA ALA A 50 0.76 -8.28 -18.43
C ALA A 50 -0.22 -7.25 -17.82
N ILE A 51 -0.11 -6.97 -16.52
CA ILE A 51 -1.01 -6.09 -15.76
C ILE A 51 -0.27 -4.87 -15.24
N PHE A 52 0.96 -5.06 -14.75
CA PHE A 52 1.74 -4.01 -14.09
C PHE A 52 2.82 -3.45 -15.02
N PRO A 53 2.97 -2.11 -15.09
CA PRO A 53 4.09 -1.48 -15.77
C PRO A 53 5.40 -1.74 -15.03
N LEU A 54 6.53 -1.69 -15.76
CA LEU A 54 7.87 -1.88 -15.21
C LEU A 54 8.56 -0.59 -14.76
N ASP A 55 7.97 0.56 -15.08
CA ASP A 55 8.52 1.90 -14.86
C ASP A 55 7.75 2.67 -13.78
#